data_AF-A0A0P7J6L5-F1
#
_entry.id   AF-A0A0P7J6L5-F1
#
_cell.length_a   1.000
_cell.length_b   1.000
_cell.length_c   1.000
_cell.angle_alpha   90.00
_cell.angle_beta   90.00
_cell.angle_gamma   90.00
#
_symmetry.space_group_name_H-M   'P 1'
#
loop_
_entity.id
_entity.type
_entity.pdbx_description
1 polymer ?
#
loop_
_entity_poly.entity_id
_entity_poly.type
_entity_poly.pdbx_seq_one_letter_code
_entity_poly.pdbx_strand_id
1 'polypeptide(L)'
;MSLGGQLSKAQVYKKLTSVEGGNYSPSDAQYGVDQVQEIVWKQNALAKAIKYYQEYGYSDEEIIATLTSSDGGRFTMEEAEYAAENKY
;
A
#
# COMPACT_ATOMS: atom_id res chain seq x y z
N MET A 1 -9.30 5.73 -12.78
CA MET A 1 -7.97 6.36 -12.73
C MET A 1 -7.12 5.54 -11.76
N SER A 2 -6.11 4.81 -12.24
CA SER A 2 -5.08 4.25 -11.35
C SER A 2 -4.07 5.36 -11.12
N LEU A 3 -4.11 6.00 -9.96
CA LEU A 3 -3.07 6.94 -9.56
C LEU A 3 -1.77 6.14 -9.39
N GLY A 4 -0.71 6.56 -10.07
CA GLY A 4 0.54 5.82 -10.34
C GLY A 4 1.43 5.49 -9.14
N GLY A 5 0.87 5.16 -7.99
CA GLY A 5 1.57 4.61 -6.84
C GLY A 5 0.61 3.81 -5.99
N GLN A 6 0.44 2.53 -6.29
CA GLN A 6 -0.26 1.57 -5.42
C GLN A 6 0.62 1.21 -4.21
N LEU A 7 1.04 2.24 -3.48
CA LEU A 7 1.96 2.14 -2.35
C LEU A 7 1.19 2.27 -1.04
N SER A 8 1.63 1.54 -0.03
CA SER A 8 1.16 1.72 1.34
C SER A 8 1.69 3.03 1.94
N LYS A 9 1.04 3.50 3.01
CA LYS A 9 1.49 4.63 3.81
C LYS A 9 2.97 4.48 4.22
N ALA A 10 3.35 3.27 4.64
CA ALA A 10 4.72 2.94 5.02
C ALA A 10 5.72 3.03 3.85
N GLN A 11 5.33 2.59 2.66
CA GLN A 11 6.18 2.70 1.47
C GLN A 11 6.37 4.16 1.03
N VAL A 12 5.31 4.98 1.09
CA VAL A 12 5.40 6.42 0.79
C VAL A 12 6.30 7.12 1.81
N TYR A 13 6.09 6.89 3.10
CA TYR A 13 6.95 7.43 4.17
C TYR A 13 8.43 7.07 3.96
N LYS A 14 8.72 5.80 3.65
CA LYS A 14 10.08 5.34 3.36
C LYS A 14 10.70 6.05 2.16
N LYS A 15 9.92 6.32 1.11
CA LYS A 15 10.40 7.07 -0.07
C LYS A 15 10.68 8.54 0.26
N LEU A 16 9.82 9.18 1.05
CA LEU A 16 9.99 10.57 1.45
C LEU A 16 11.23 10.79 2.33
N THR A 17 11.53 9.83 3.21
CA THR A 17 12.70 9.90 4.11
C THR A 17 13.99 9.35 3.51
N SER A 18 13.93 8.66 2.37
CA SER A 18 15.12 8.14 1.68
C SER A 18 15.93 9.27 1.05
N VAL A 19 17.26 9.20 1.19
CA VAL A 19 18.23 10.14 0.59
C VAL A 19 18.09 10.16 -0.95
N GLU A 20 17.89 9.00 -1.56
CA GLU A 20 17.67 8.85 -3.02
C GLU A 20 16.25 9.23 -3.46
N GLY A 21 15.39 9.59 -2.51
CA GLY A 21 13.98 9.92 -2.74
C GLY A 21 13.71 11.39 -2.47
N GLY A 22 13.00 11.67 -1.36
CA GLY A 22 12.63 13.03 -0.98
C GLY A 22 13.63 13.73 -0.05
N ASN A 23 14.46 12.97 0.67
CA ASN A 23 15.37 13.46 1.71
C ASN A 23 14.71 14.42 2.73
N TYR A 24 13.41 14.23 3.00
CA TYR A 24 12.65 15.01 3.98
C TYR A 24 12.95 14.55 5.40
N SER A 25 12.75 15.44 6.37
CA SER A 25 12.81 15.05 7.78
C SER A 25 11.72 14.00 8.10
N PRO A 26 11.95 13.11 9.08
CA PRO A 26 10.92 12.16 9.51
C PRO A 26 9.59 12.83 9.87
N SER A 27 9.62 14.01 10.51
CA SER A 27 8.41 14.76 10.89
C SER A 27 7.65 15.29 9.69
N ASP A 28 8.34 15.82 8.67
CA ASP A 28 7.67 16.36 7.48
C ASP A 28 7.09 15.23 6.62
N ALA A 29 7.83 14.13 6.50
CA ALA A 29 7.35 12.94 5.82
C ALA A 29 6.12 12.33 6.51
N GLN A 30 6.13 12.28 7.84
CA GLN A 30 4.99 11.80 8.65
C GLN A 30 3.78 12.72 8.45
N TYR A 31 3.96 14.03 8.57
CA TYR A 31 2.89 15.00 8.32
C TYR A 31 2.27 14.81 6.94
N GLY A 32 3.09 14.66 5.89
CA GLY A 32 2.61 14.46 4.53
C GLY A 32 1.75 13.21 4.35
N VAL A 33 2.16 12.06 4.92
CA VAL A 33 1.37 10.83 4.82
C VAL A 33 0.11 10.83 5.70
N ASP A 34 0.09 11.64 6.76
CA ASP A 34 -1.07 11.78 7.64
C ASP A 34 -2.16 12.70 7.07
N GLN A 35 -1.83 13.58 6.13
CA GLN A 35 -2.83 14.39 5.41
C GLN A 35 -3.60 13.59 4.35
N VAL A 36 -3.14 12.39 4.00
CA VAL A 36 -3.80 11.53 3.01
C VAL A 36 -4.97 10.81 3.67
N GLN A 37 -6.14 10.85 3.03
CA GLN A 37 -7.33 10.17 3.53
C GLN A 37 -7.12 8.65 3.57
N GLU A 38 -7.53 8.01 4.68
CA GLU A 38 -7.39 6.56 4.89
C GLU A 38 -7.98 5.71 3.75
N ILE A 39 -9.05 6.19 3.11
CA ILE A 39 -9.66 5.50 1.97
C ILE A 39 -8.70 5.33 0.78
N VAL A 40 -7.74 6.24 0.62
CA VAL A 40 -6.74 6.16 -0.46
C VAL A 40 -5.81 4.97 -0.25
N TRP A 41 -5.41 4.68 0.99
CA TRP A 41 -4.54 3.54 1.28
C TRP A 41 -5.25 2.21 1.03
N LYS A 42 -6.53 2.11 1.42
CA LYS A 42 -7.40 0.97 1.09
C LYS A 42 -7.58 0.79 -0.42
N GLN A 43 -7.77 1.88 -1.17
CA GLN A 43 -7.84 1.83 -2.64
C GLN A 43 -6.52 1.36 -3.28
N ASN A 44 -5.38 1.77 -2.72
CA ASN A 44 -4.06 1.31 -3.18
C ASN A 44 -3.87 -0.19 -2.93
N ALA A 45 -4.27 -0.68 -1.76
CA ALA A 45 -4.24 -2.11 -1.42
C ALA A 45 -5.16 -2.91 -2.37
N LEU A 46 -6.38 -2.43 -2.59
CA LEU A 46 -7.35 -3.06 -3.51
C LEU A 46 -6.80 -3.16 -4.92
N ALA A 47 -6.19 -2.10 -5.44
CA ALA A 47 -5.60 -2.11 -6.78
C ALA A 47 -4.44 -3.13 -6.90
N LYS A 48 -3.70 -3.40 -5.82
CA LYS A 48 -2.71 -4.50 -5.77
C LYS A 48 -3.37 -5.87 -5.69
N ALA A 49 -4.40 -6.04 -4.86
CA ALA A 49 -5.13 -7.29 -4.73
C ALA A 49 -5.76 -7.73 -6.05
N ILE A 50 -6.42 -6.81 -6.76
CA ILE A 50 -6.97 -7.07 -8.11
C ILE A 50 -5.88 -7.53 -9.06
N LYS A 51 -4.72 -6.85 -9.05
CA LYS A 51 -3.57 -7.25 -9.88
C LYS A 51 -3.08 -8.66 -9.51
N TYR A 52 -2.90 -8.94 -8.22
CA TYR A 52 -2.41 -10.24 -7.75
C TYR A 52 -3.36 -11.38 -8.11
N TYR A 53 -4.66 -11.14 -7.97
CA TYR A 53 -5.69 -12.08 -8.37
C TYR A 53 -5.71 -12.31 -9.89
N GLN A 54 -5.72 -11.24 -10.69
CA GLN A 54 -5.85 -11.34 -12.16
C GLN A 54 -4.60 -11.91 -12.83
N GLU A 55 -3.40 -11.53 -12.39
CA GLU A 55 -2.15 -11.94 -13.03
C GLU A 55 -1.59 -13.26 -12.49
N TYR A 56 -1.80 -13.55 -11.20
CA TYR A 56 -1.17 -14.70 -10.54
C TYR A 56 -2.18 -15.69 -9.93
N GLY A 57 -3.47 -15.38 -9.93
CA GLY A 57 -4.51 -16.27 -9.38
C GLY A 57 -4.42 -16.46 -7.87
N TYR A 58 -3.83 -15.51 -7.14
CA TYR A 58 -3.61 -15.63 -5.70
C TYR A 58 -4.91 -15.75 -4.92
N SER A 59 -4.91 -16.61 -3.91
CA SER A 59 -5.97 -16.70 -2.91
C SER A 59 -6.01 -15.46 -2.01
N ASP A 60 -7.08 -15.32 -1.24
CA ASP A 60 -7.26 -14.23 -0.28
C ASP A 60 -6.12 -14.23 0.75
N GLU A 61 -5.71 -15.40 1.25
CA GLU A 61 -4.59 -15.54 2.18
C GLU A 61 -3.25 -15.16 1.55
N GLU A 62 -3.01 -15.55 0.30
CA GLU A 62 -1.78 -15.19 -0.44
C GLU A 62 -1.71 -13.68 -0.71
N ILE A 63 -2.85 -13.06 -1.03
CA ILE A 63 -2.97 -11.61 -1.19
C ILE A 63 -2.68 -10.90 0.14
N ILE A 64 -3.31 -11.33 1.24
CA ILE A 64 -3.11 -10.74 2.56
C ILE A 64 -1.64 -10.87 2.98
N ALA A 65 -1.05 -12.05 2.83
CA ALA A 65 0.36 -12.29 3.15
C ALA A 65 1.30 -11.41 2.32
N THR A 66 1.02 -11.25 1.02
CA THR A 66 1.84 -10.45 0.11
C THR A 66 1.73 -8.94 0.41
N LEU A 67 0.51 -8.46 0.67
CA LEU A 67 0.24 -7.05 0.96
C LEU A 67 0.82 -6.61 2.29
N THR A 68 0.77 -7.46 3.31
CA THR A 68 1.29 -7.15 4.66
C THR A 68 2.79 -7.39 4.81
N SER A 69 3.39 -8.21 3.93
CA SER A 69 4.82 -8.52 3.99
C SER A 69 5.70 -7.28 4.01
N SER A 70 6.73 -7.30 4.87
CA SER A 70 7.74 -6.26 4.97
C SER A 70 8.55 -6.09 3.68
N ASP A 71 8.73 -7.15 2.89
CA ASP A 71 9.43 -7.06 1.61
C ASP A 71 8.48 -6.83 0.44
N GLY A 72 7.17 -6.97 0.69
CA GLY A 72 6.09 -6.74 -0.25
C GLY A 72 5.40 -5.39 -0.08
N GLY A 73 4.09 -5.43 0.16
CA GLY A 73 3.22 -4.25 0.13
C GLY A 73 3.34 -3.33 1.34
N ARG A 74 3.71 -3.84 2.52
CA ARG A 74 3.72 -3.10 3.80
C ARG A 74 2.41 -2.37 4.12
N PHE A 75 1.28 -2.86 3.60
CA PHE A 75 -0.04 -2.40 3.98
C PHE A 75 -0.36 -2.87 5.40
N THR A 76 -1.29 -2.19 6.05
CA THR A 76 -1.83 -2.68 7.32
C THR A 76 -2.67 -3.94 7.09
N MET A 77 -2.91 -4.71 8.15
CA MET A 77 -3.77 -5.90 8.05
C MET A 77 -5.18 -5.50 7.57
N GLU A 78 -5.75 -4.43 8.13
CA GLU A 78 -7.09 -3.94 7.75
C GLU A 78 -7.17 -3.56 6.27
N GLU A 79 -6.15 -2.90 5.71
CA GLU A 79 -6.10 -2.56 4.30
C GLU A 79 -6.00 -3.80 3.41
N ALA A 80 -5.23 -4.80 3.83
CA ALA A 80 -5.02 -6.05 3.10
C ALA A 80 -6.28 -6.93 3.10
N GLU A 81 -6.94 -7.07 4.25
CA GLU A 81 -8.21 -7.78 4.39
C GLU A 81 -9.31 -7.12 3.55
N TYR A 82 -9.45 -5.79 3.67
CA TYR A 82 -10.39 -5.03 2.84
C TYR A 82 -10.13 -5.27 1.33
N ALA A 83 -8.86 -5.25 0.93
CA ALA A 83 -8.48 -5.47 -0.46
C ALA A 83 -8.79 -6.90 -0.94
N ALA A 84 -8.53 -7.91 -0.11
CA ALA A 84 -8.84 -9.31 -0.43
C ALA A 84 -10.34 -9.54 -0.58
N GLU A 85 -11.16 -8.98 0.30
CA GLU A 85 -12.62 -9.13 0.28
C GLU A 85 -13.29 -8.47 -0.94
N ASN A 86 -12.70 -7.39 -1.47
CA ASN A 86 -13.34 -6.53 -2.48
C ASN A 86 -12.73 -6.66 -3.90
N LYS A 87 -11.88 -7.66 -4.16
CA LYS A 87 -11.11 -7.81 -5.41
C LYS A 87 -11.89 -8.29 -6.65
N TYR A 88 -13.21 -8.45 -6.55
CA TYR A 88 -14.08 -9.03 -7.57
C TYR A 88 -15.09 -8.02 -8.14
#